data_AF-A0A6M0SHR0-F1
#
_entry.id   AF-A0A6M0SHR0-F1
#
_cell.length_a   1.000
_cell.length_b   1.000
_cell.length_c   1.000
_cell.angle_alpha   90.00
_cell.angle_beta   90.00
_cell.angle_gamma   90.00
#
_symmetry.space_group_name_H-M   'P 1'
#
loop_
_entity.id
_entity.type
_entity.pdbx_description
1 polymer ?
#
loop_
_entity_poly.entity_id
_entity_poly.type
_entity_poly.pdbx_seq_one_letter_code
_entity_poly.pdbx_strand_id
1 'polypeptide(L)'
;MIAPQYRSALLRFTSFFILSSWYLSPVSDGAPQFNTVETNTYHHAQAEFTPPDDADIDRDSIITSTGTYFRPPTDPTPTSAPRTSTGTRRGGCLGPTATAFTIFGPNTPDTILGRTTSESPVFVWHLPEIDATFPIIFRLLAPDENDIPIPIYESSLTYSAGFMTHQLPPSVATLSTGVEYRWQVIIECNPEYPAQAMLQELSFEVVPGTVELSQALATATTATERAVAYGQAGVWYDAIAQVAQATSLGEQETRSGLLTDLAMSLPPESDQIRQDILEIVAATAP
;
A
#
# COMPACT_ATOMS: atom_id res chain seq x y z
N MET A 1 -45.24 -37.42 -21.18
CA MET A 1 -45.89 -36.72 -20.06
C MET A 1 -44.99 -35.56 -19.68
N ILE A 2 -45.14 -34.43 -20.38
CA ILE A 2 -45.61 -33.12 -19.89
C ILE A 2 -44.58 -32.42 -18.99
N ALA A 3 -43.93 -31.42 -19.58
CA ALA A 3 -43.11 -30.40 -18.91
C ALA A 3 -44.01 -29.31 -18.26
N PRO A 4 -43.56 -28.63 -17.19
CA PRO A 4 -44.23 -27.43 -16.72
C PRO A 4 -43.58 -26.17 -17.31
N GLN A 5 -44.43 -25.35 -17.93
CA GLN A 5 -44.16 -23.98 -18.34
C GLN A 5 -44.48 -23.05 -17.15
N TYR A 6 -43.65 -22.06 -16.87
CA TYR A 6 -44.06 -20.91 -16.05
C TYR A 6 -43.71 -19.59 -16.72
N ARG A 7 -44.75 -18.73 -16.75
CA ARG A 7 -44.90 -17.52 -17.54
C ARG A 7 -44.12 -16.34 -16.97
N SER A 8 -43.54 -15.57 -17.88
CA SER A 8 -42.97 -14.24 -17.68
C SER A 8 -44.07 -13.22 -17.35
N ALA A 9 -43.90 -12.43 -16.29
CA ALA A 9 -44.71 -11.25 -16.01
C ALA A 9 -43.86 -9.99 -16.22
N LEU A 10 -44.20 -9.23 -17.27
CA LEU A 10 -43.64 -7.91 -17.56
C LEU A 10 -44.36 -6.87 -16.71
N LEU A 11 -43.67 -6.25 -15.75
CA LEU A 11 -44.14 -5.05 -15.05
C LEU A 11 -43.58 -3.81 -15.75
N ARG A 12 -44.47 -3.11 -16.48
CA ARG A 12 -44.24 -1.76 -16.96
C ARG A 12 -44.42 -0.79 -15.80
N PHE A 13 -43.39 -0.03 -15.46
CA PHE A 13 -43.53 1.16 -14.61
C PHE A 13 -43.33 2.41 -15.45
N THR A 14 -44.40 3.19 -15.52
CA THR A 14 -44.53 4.48 -16.20
C THR A 14 -43.84 5.59 -15.42
N SER A 15 -43.05 6.40 -16.13
CA SER A 15 -42.44 7.64 -15.66
C SER A 15 -43.45 8.63 -15.10
N PHE A 16 -43.13 9.25 -13.96
CA PHE A 16 -43.72 10.51 -13.52
C PHE A 16 -42.60 11.53 -13.33
N PHE A 17 -42.53 12.50 -14.26
CA PHE A 17 -41.80 13.75 -14.10
C PHE A 17 -42.61 14.66 -13.16
N ILE A 18 -42.02 15.12 -12.07
CA ILE A 18 -42.53 16.25 -11.29
C ILE A 18 -41.44 17.31 -11.28
N LEU A 19 -41.64 18.35 -12.10
CA LEU A 19 -40.96 19.63 -11.99
C LEU A 19 -41.64 20.44 -10.88
N SER A 20 -40.91 20.77 -9.82
CA SER A 20 -41.29 21.85 -8.91
C SER A 20 -40.14 22.84 -8.78
N SER A 21 -40.29 23.95 -9.51
CA SER A 21 -39.49 25.16 -9.37
C SER A 21 -39.77 25.81 -8.02
N TRP A 22 -38.74 25.97 -7.20
CA TRP A 22 -38.80 26.81 -6.01
C TRP A 22 -38.19 28.17 -6.30
N TYR A 23 -39.02 29.18 -6.05
CA TYR A 23 -38.77 30.61 -6.20
C TYR A 23 -37.59 31.07 -5.33
N LEU A 24 -36.67 31.84 -5.94
CA LEU A 24 -35.78 32.76 -5.23
C LEU A 24 -36.59 33.98 -4.77
N SER A 25 -36.49 34.32 -3.48
CA SER A 25 -36.81 35.66 -2.97
C SER A 25 -35.49 36.35 -2.60
N PRO A 26 -35.27 37.62 -3.00
CA PRO A 26 -34.10 38.38 -2.57
C PRO A 26 -34.32 38.93 -1.16
N VAL A 27 -33.38 38.68 -0.25
CA VAL A 27 -33.32 39.36 1.05
C VAL A 27 -32.48 40.63 0.91
N SER A 28 -33.14 41.72 1.31
CA SER A 28 -32.73 43.12 1.37
C SER A 28 -31.44 43.36 2.16
N ASP A 29 -30.62 44.26 1.61
CA ASP A 29 -29.56 45.00 2.29
C ASP A 29 -30.03 45.61 3.62
N GLY A 30 -29.15 45.52 4.61
CA GLY A 30 -29.27 46.17 5.90
C GLY A 30 -27.88 46.41 6.48
N ALA A 31 -27.24 47.51 6.08
CA ALA A 31 -26.03 48.00 6.72
C ALA A 31 -26.37 48.68 8.06
N PRO A 32 -25.69 48.36 9.17
CA PRO A 32 -25.62 49.25 10.33
C PRO A 32 -24.29 50.00 10.37
N GLN A 33 -24.40 51.20 10.95
CA GLN A 33 -23.44 52.29 10.94
C GLN A 33 -22.21 52.08 11.81
N PHE A 34 -21.18 52.82 11.41
CA PHE A 34 -19.92 53.12 12.09
C PHE A 34 -20.06 53.42 13.59
N ASN A 35 -19.24 52.73 14.39
CA ASN A 35 -18.75 53.27 15.67
C ASN A 35 -17.24 53.51 15.53
N THR A 36 -16.84 54.77 15.68
CA THR A 36 -15.45 55.23 15.73
C THR A 36 -14.79 54.70 17.00
N VAL A 37 -13.80 53.81 16.84
CA VAL A 37 -12.86 53.45 17.90
C VAL A 37 -11.68 54.41 17.82
N GLU A 38 -11.42 55.14 18.90
CA GLU A 38 -10.21 55.95 19.09
C GLU A 38 -8.97 55.05 18.94
N THR A 39 -8.22 55.25 17.87
CA THR A 39 -6.91 54.61 17.70
C THR A 39 -5.86 55.43 18.41
N ASN A 40 -5.44 54.97 19.59
CA ASN A 40 -4.15 55.36 20.18
C ASN A 40 -3.04 55.06 19.15
N THR A 41 -2.33 56.11 18.73
CA THR A 41 -1.15 56.02 17.88
C THR A 41 -0.02 55.29 18.60
N TYR A 42 0.11 53.98 18.36
CA TYR A 42 1.32 53.24 18.61
C TYR A 42 2.25 53.39 17.41
N HIS A 43 3.45 53.95 17.62
CA HIS A 43 4.52 53.91 16.64
C HIS A 43 5.06 52.48 16.52
N HIS A 44 4.47 51.69 15.62
CA HIS A 44 5.12 50.49 15.13
C HIS A 44 6.16 50.89 14.08
N ALA A 45 7.43 50.77 14.45
CA ALA A 45 8.51 50.69 13.47
C ALA A 45 8.23 49.50 12.55
N GLN A 46 7.96 49.76 11.27
CA GLN A 46 7.89 48.71 10.27
C GLN A 46 9.31 48.21 10.02
N ALA A 47 9.63 47.03 10.53
CA ALA A 47 10.72 46.25 9.99
C ALA A 47 10.27 45.74 8.62
N GLU A 48 10.99 46.12 7.58
CA GLU A 48 10.73 45.69 6.21
C GLU A 48 10.95 44.18 6.11
N PHE A 49 9.85 43.44 5.92
CA PHE A 49 9.90 42.00 5.70
C PHE A 49 10.35 41.76 4.25
N THR A 50 11.63 41.47 4.06
CA THR A 50 12.12 40.81 2.86
C THR A 50 11.80 39.31 2.96
N PRO A 51 10.97 38.75 2.06
CA PRO A 51 10.81 37.31 1.97
C PRO A 51 12.19 36.67 1.71
N PRO A 52 12.49 35.50 2.30
CA PRO A 52 13.68 34.76 1.90
C PRO A 52 13.57 34.42 0.41
N ASP A 53 14.67 34.52 -0.33
CA ASP A 53 14.74 33.98 -1.69
C ASP A 53 14.36 32.49 -1.66
N ASP A 54 13.41 32.09 -2.50
CA ASP A 54 12.83 30.73 -2.64
C ASP A 54 13.84 29.65 -3.13
N ALA A 55 15.14 29.90 -3.03
CA ALA A 55 16.17 29.12 -3.70
C ALA A 55 16.96 28.15 -2.81
N ASP A 56 16.64 28.00 -1.53
CA ASP A 56 17.41 27.08 -0.66
C ASP A 56 16.61 26.49 0.50
N ILE A 57 15.37 26.05 0.23
CA ILE A 57 14.81 24.99 1.06
C ILE A 57 15.43 23.70 0.55
N ASP A 58 16.48 23.23 1.25
CA ASP A 58 17.03 21.90 1.11
C ASP A 58 15.90 20.88 1.23
N ARG A 59 15.36 20.44 0.09
CA ARG A 59 14.20 19.55 0.05
C ARG A 59 14.52 18.16 0.61
N ASP A 60 15.80 17.80 0.71
CA ASP A 60 16.25 16.58 1.40
C ASP A 60 16.08 16.72 2.93
N SER A 61 16.13 17.95 3.47
CA SER A 61 15.93 18.20 4.90
C SER A 61 14.46 18.10 5.35
N ILE A 62 13.49 18.29 4.44
CA ILE A 62 12.06 18.13 4.75
C ILE A 62 11.69 16.64 4.89
N ILE A 63 12.32 15.77 4.12
CA ILE A 63 12.13 14.30 4.22
C ILE A 63 12.61 13.78 5.58
N THR A 64 13.56 14.49 6.21
CA THR A 64 14.16 14.13 7.50
C THR A 64 13.41 14.69 8.72
N SER A 65 12.39 15.56 8.54
CA SER A 65 11.75 16.23 9.68
C SER A 65 10.95 15.30 10.61
N THR A 66 10.58 14.09 10.19
CA THR A 66 9.91 13.10 11.05
C THR A 66 10.67 11.79 11.23
N GLY A 67 11.82 11.62 10.57
CA GLY A 67 12.66 10.41 10.65
C GLY A 67 11.95 9.08 10.35
N THR A 68 10.74 9.12 9.77
CA THR A 68 9.86 7.98 9.53
C THR A 68 9.49 7.96 8.05
N TYR A 69 9.53 6.78 7.45
CA TYR A 69 9.22 6.49 6.06
C TYR A 69 7.86 5.79 5.94
N PHE A 70 7.47 5.00 6.93
CA PHE A 70 6.19 4.28 6.93
C PHE A 70 5.44 4.46 8.26
N ARG A 71 4.14 4.73 8.16
CA ARG A 71 3.22 4.78 9.31
C ARG A 71 2.09 3.77 9.09
N PRO A 72 2.01 2.70 9.91
CA PRO A 72 0.90 1.77 9.84
C PRO A 72 -0.45 2.49 10.01
N PRO A 73 -1.50 2.06 9.30
CA PRO A 73 -2.85 2.57 9.51
C PRO A 73 -3.29 2.42 10.97
N THR A 74 -4.00 3.42 11.51
CA THR A 74 -4.53 3.40 12.88
C THR A 74 -5.85 2.65 13.00
N ASP A 75 -6.47 2.29 11.87
CA ASP A 75 -7.75 1.64 11.72
C ASP A 75 -7.62 0.26 11.03
N PRO A 76 -6.97 -0.73 11.67
CA PRO A 76 -6.82 -2.07 11.09
C PRO A 76 -8.17 -2.71 10.74
N THR A 77 -8.25 -3.37 9.58
CA THR A 77 -9.41 -4.18 9.21
C THR A 77 -9.24 -5.63 9.69
N PRO A 78 -10.28 -6.28 10.24
CA PRO A 78 -10.20 -7.68 10.63
C PRO A 78 -9.92 -8.58 9.42
N THR A 79 -9.08 -9.59 9.60
CA THR A 79 -8.80 -10.59 8.55
C THR A 79 -9.96 -11.60 8.47
N SER A 80 -10.45 -11.90 7.27
CA SER A 80 -11.57 -12.84 7.02
C SER A 80 -11.24 -14.32 7.32
N ALA A 81 -9.98 -14.74 7.20
CA ALA A 81 -9.56 -16.13 7.36
C ALA A 81 -8.12 -16.31 7.89
N PRO A 82 -7.80 -17.44 8.57
CA PRO A 82 -6.42 -17.77 8.95
C PRO A 82 -5.49 -17.82 7.73
N ARG A 83 -4.24 -17.40 7.92
CA ARG A 83 -3.23 -17.46 6.84
C ARG A 83 -2.65 -18.84 6.69
N THR A 84 -2.28 -19.19 5.46
CA THR A 84 -1.34 -20.29 5.22
C THR A 84 0.06 -19.73 5.06
N SER A 85 0.94 -19.97 6.04
CA SER A 85 2.36 -19.69 5.90
C SER A 85 3.14 -20.93 6.32
N THR A 86 3.94 -21.48 5.41
CA THR A 86 4.84 -22.60 5.71
C THR A 86 6.21 -22.08 6.11
N GLY A 87 6.26 -21.11 7.04
CA GLY A 87 7.46 -20.64 7.73
C GLY A 87 8.48 -19.90 6.86
N THR A 88 9.03 -18.80 7.37
CA THR A 88 10.18 -18.07 6.78
C THR A 88 11.51 -18.80 6.98
N ARG A 89 11.49 -20.14 7.13
CA ARG A 89 12.62 -20.89 7.68
C ARG A 89 13.86 -20.73 6.80
N ARG A 90 14.82 -19.96 7.29
CA ARG A 90 16.23 -20.05 6.90
C ARG A 90 16.62 -21.54 6.92
N GLY A 91 17.06 -22.09 5.79
CA GLY A 91 17.42 -23.51 5.68
C GLY A 91 16.36 -24.45 5.11
N GLY A 92 15.32 -23.95 4.42
CA GLY A 92 14.53 -24.78 3.49
C GLY A 92 15.37 -25.29 2.30
N CYS A 93 14.76 -25.47 1.13
CA CYS A 93 15.54 -25.87 -0.06
C CYS A 93 16.58 -24.83 -0.51
N LEU A 94 16.48 -23.60 -0.02
CA LEU A 94 17.46 -22.53 -0.24
C LEU A 94 18.78 -22.75 0.52
N GLY A 95 18.80 -23.65 1.50
CA GLY A 95 19.98 -23.90 2.33
C GLY A 95 20.33 -22.74 3.28
N PRO A 96 21.56 -22.72 3.83
CA PRO A 96 22.03 -21.63 4.67
C PRO A 96 22.41 -20.42 3.80
N THR A 97 21.65 -19.34 3.93
CA THR A 97 21.83 -18.10 3.16
C THR A 97 22.10 -16.91 4.09
N ALA A 98 22.74 -15.86 3.55
CA ALA A 98 23.05 -14.64 4.30
C ALA A 98 21.79 -13.84 4.70
N THR A 99 20.76 -13.91 3.87
CA THR A 99 19.44 -13.28 4.05
C THR A 99 18.35 -14.33 3.90
N ALA A 100 17.13 -14.04 4.38
CA ALA A 100 15.99 -14.93 4.20
C ALA A 100 15.21 -14.62 2.91
N PHE A 101 14.44 -15.61 2.44
CA PHE A 101 13.31 -15.36 1.56
C PHE A 101 12.24 -14.65 2.40
N THR A 102 11.79 -13.47 1.97
CA THR A 102 10.86 -12.64 2.75
C THR A 102 9.93 -11.88 1.81
N ILE A 103 8.63 -12.01 2.01
CA ILE A 103 7.63 -11.09 1.41
C ILE A 103 7.36 -9.93 2.36
N PHE A 104 7.15 -8.72 1.82
CA PHE A 104 7.03 -7.52 2.64
C PHE A 104 5.60 -7.00 2.68
N GLY A 105 5.06 -6.87 3.89
CA GLY A 105 3.82 -6.15 4.14
C GLY A 105 3.46 -6.09 5.62
N PRO A 106 2.88 -4.96 6.07
CA PRO A 106 2.45 -4.81 7.45
C PRO A 106 1.23 -5.69 7.66
N ASN A 107 1.34 -6.63 8.58
CA ASN A 107 0.24 -7.54 8.84
C ASN A 107 0.35 -8.18 10.22
N THR A 108 -0.79 -8.39 10.88
CA THR A 108 -0.86 -9.13 12.14
C THR A 108 -1.72 -10.38 11.94
N PRO A 109 -1.71 -11.38 12.84
CA PRO A 109 -2.55 -12.57 12.70
C PRO A 109 -4.05 -12.24 12.54
N ASP A 110 -4.53 -11.20 13.26
CA ASP A 110 -5.95 -10.89 13.38
C ASP A 110 -6.39 -9.72 12.49
N THR A 111 -5.46 -8.88 12.05
CA THR A 111 -5.77 -7.65 11.30
C THR A 111 -4.89 -7.42 10.08
N ILE A 112 -5.49 -6.84 9.06
CA ILE A 112 -4.87 -6.36 7.84
C ILE A 112 -4.39 -4.93 8.07
N LEU A 113 -3.09 -4.71 7.88
CA LEU A 113 -2.48 -3.38 7.88
C LEU A 113 -1.95 -2.99 6.49
N GLY A 114 -1.78 -3.96 5.60
CA GLY A 114 -1.31 -3.76 4.24
C GLY A 114 -2.39 -3.12 3.39
N ARG A 115 -2.14 -1.91 2.90
CA ARG A 115 -3.06 -1.16 2.04
C ARG A 115 -2.42 -0.78 0.72
N THR A 116 -3.23 -0.74 -0.32
CA THR A 116 -2.87 -0.19 -1.63
C THR A 116 -3.97 0.74 -2.13
N THR A 117 -3.61 1.81 -2.84
CA THR A 117 -4.56 2.65 -3.58
C THR A 117 -4.66 2.25 -5.05
N SER A 118 -3.78 1.37 -5.51
CA SER A 118 -3.74 0.89 -6.88
C SER A 118 -4.69 -0.29 -7.08
N GLU A 119 -5.50 -0.23 -8.14
CA GLU A 119 -6.29 -1.38 -8.60
C GLU A 119 -5.44 -2.44 -9.31
N SER A 120 -4.15 -2.15 -9.55
CA SER A 120 -3.17 -3.08 -10.12
C SER A 120 -1.83 -2.91 -9.38
N PRO A 121 -1.74 -3.39 -8.13
CA PRO A 121 -0.56 -3.19 -7.29
C PRO A 121 0.69 -3.89 -7.85
N VAL A 122 1.84 -3.39 -7.42
CA VAL A 122 3.14 -4.05 -7.62
C VAL A 122 3.54 -4.71 -6.31
N PHE A 123 3.80 -6.00 -6.36
CA PHE A 123 4.24 -6.79 -5.21
C PHE A 123 5.75 -6.85 -5.17
N VAL A 124 6.32 -6.76 -3.97
CA VAL A 124 7.76 -6.73 -3.75
C VAL A 124 8.13 -7.75 -2.69
N TRP A 125 9.14 -8.56 -2.98
CA TRP A 125 9.72 -9.52 -2.03
C TRP A 125 11.22 -9.63 -2.24
N HIS A 126 11.91 -10.26 -1.30
CA HIS A 126 13.34 -10.49 -1.35
C HIS A 126 13.66 -11.98 -1.43
N LEU A 127 14.62 -12.33 -2.27
CA LEU A 127 15.18 -13.68 -2.37
C LEU A 127 16.69 -13.68 -2.07
N PRO A 128 17.19 -14.64 -1.29
CA PRO A 128 18.61 -14.73 -1.02
C PRO A 128 19.41 -15.13 -2.26
N GLU A 129 20.71 -14.85 -2.22
CA GLU A 129 21.65 -15.40 -3.19
C GLU A 129 21.92 -16.89 -2.89
N ILE A 130 21.79 -17.73 -3.93
CA ILE A 130 21.95 -19.19 -3.87
C ILE A 130 22.58 -19.71 -5.17
N ASP A 131 23.23 -20.87 -5.10
CA ASP A 131 23.89 -21.49 -6.27
C ASP A 131 22.92 -22.15 -7.26
N ALA A 132 21.80 -22.68 -6.76
CA ALA A 132 20.81 -23.40 -7.54
C ALA A 132 19.45 -22.69 -7.46
N THR A 133 18.89 -22.30 -8.59
CA THR A 133 17.61 -21.59 -8.65
C THR A 133 16.42 -22.55 -8.63
N PHE A 134 15.30 -22.10 -8.06
CA PHE A 134 14.05 -22.84 -8.00
C PHE A 134 12.95 -22.11 -8.78
N PRO A 135 11.98 -22.82 -9.40
CA PRO A 135 10.80 -22.16 -9.94
C PRO A 135 10.05 -21.41 -8.84
N ILE A 136 9.52 -20.23 -9.20
CA ILE A 136 8.71 -19.42 -8.31
C ILE A 136 7.30 -19.35 -8.87
N ILE A 137 6.30 -19.48 -8.01
CA ILE A 137 4.92 -19.22 -8.33
C ILE A 137 4.47 -18.00 -7.51
N PHE A 138 4.00 -16.97 -8.22
CA PHE A 138 3.21 -15.90 -7.64
C PHE A 138 1.73 -16.24 -7.78
N ARG A 139 0.95 -16.09 -6.72
CA ARG A 139 -0.50 -16.32 -6.76
C ARG A 139 -1.24 -15.18 -6.04
N LEU A 140 -2.32 -14.71 -6.67
CA LEU A 140 -3.26 -13.76 -6.07
C LEU A 140 -4.58 -14.47 -5.80
N LEU A 141 -5.13 -14.25 -4.60
CA LEU A 141 -6.40 -14.80 -4.14
C LEU A 141 -7.37 -13.68 -3.78
N ALA A 142 -8.65 -13.92 -4.05
CA ALA A 142 -9.76 -13.08 -3.65
C ALA A 142 -10.80 -13.91 -2.89
N PRO A 143 -11.61 -13.31 -2.00
CA PRO A 143 -12.70 -14.00 -1.34
C PRO A 143 -13.77 -14.42 -2.35
N ASP A 144 -14.28 -15.63 -2.20
CA ASP A 144 -15.51 -16.08 -2.86
C ASP A 144 -16.77 -15.58 -2.12
N GLU A 145 -17.94 -16.07 -2.52
CA GLU A 145 -19.23 -15.70 -1.91
C GLU A 145 -19.35 -16.08 -0.42
N ASN A 146 -18.47 -16.94 0.10
CA ASN A 146 -18.44 -17.39 1.49
C ASN A 146 -17.18 -16.89 2.24
N ASP A 147 -16.54 -15.83 1.73
CA ASP A 147 -15.28 -15.28 2.25
C ASP A 147 -14.10 -16.26 2.23
N ILE A 148 -14.15 -17.30 1.40
CA ILE A 148 -13.05 -18.26 1.25
C ILE A 148 -12.08 -17.72 0.20
N PRO A 149 -10.78 -17.56 0.53
CA PRO A 149 -9.79 -17.12 -0.45
C PRO A 149 -9.61 -18.16 -1.57
N ILE A 150 -9.91 -17.76 -2.81
CA ILE A 150 -9.74 -18.57 -4.02
C ILE A 150 -8.72 -17.94 -4.98
N PRO A 151 -7.88 -18.73 -5.68
CA PRO A 151 -6.94 -18.19 -6.66
C PRO A 151 -7.66 -17.50 -7.83
N ILE A 152 -7.31 -16.25 -8.09
CA ILE A 152 -7.82 -15.47 -9.23
C ILE A 152 -6.73 -15.17 -10.28
N TYR A 153 -5.46 -15.33 -9.90
CA TYR A 153 -4.33 -15.18 -10.80
C TYR A 153 -3.14 -16.01 -10.31
N GLU A 154 -2.38 -16.58 -11.24
CA GLU A 154 -1.15 -17.32 -10.98
C GLU A 154 -0.14 -17.06 -12.09
N SER A 155 1.14 -16.96 -11.72
CA SER A 155 2.25 -16.78 -12.66
C SER A 155 3.48 -17.54 -12.20
N SER A 156 4.12 -18.24 -13.12
CA SER A 156 5.47 -18.76 -12.92
C SER A 156 6.50 -17.66 -13.19
N LEU A 157 7.48 -17.52 -12.31
CA LEU A 157 8.56 -16.54 -12.37
C LEU A 157 9.90 -17.25 -12.28
N THR A 158 10.92 -16.66 -12.91
CA THR A 158 12.31 -17.11 -12.78
C THR A 158 12.90 -16.53 -11.50
N TYR A 159 13.57 -17.36 -10.71
CA TYR A 159 14.31 -16.92 -9.54
C TYR A 159 15.40 -15.92 -9.91
N SER A 160 15.39 -14.78 -9.25
CA SER A 160 16.49 -13.82 -9.27
C SER A 160 16.74 -13.37 -7.84
N ALA A 161 17.99 -13.48 -7.37
CA ALA A 161 18.37 -13.01 -6.05
C ALA A 161 18.15 -11.48 -5.92
N GLY A 162 17.95 -11.02 -4.70
CA GLY A 162 17.66 -9.62 -4.36
C GLY A 162 16.16 -9.30 -4.36
N PHE A 163 15.84 -8.02 -4.58
CA PHE A 163 14.47 -7.54 -4.61
C PHE A 163 13.79 -7.90 -5.94
N MET A 164 12.77 -8.73 -5.85
CA MET A 164 11.91 -9.06 -6.97
C MET A 164 10.64 -8.22 -6.94
N THR A 165 10.14 -7.91 -8.13
CA THR A 165 8.88 -7.18 -8.32
C THR A 165 7.96 -7.96 -9.25
N HIS A 166 6.67 -7.99 -8.94
CA HIS A 166 5.65 -8.53 -9.84
C HIS A 166 4.47 -7.58 -9.95
N GLN A 167 4.16 -7.16 -11.18
CA GLN A 167 2.98 -6.37 -11.47
C GLN A 167 1.92 -7.27 -12.12
N LEU A 168 0.65 -7.08 -11.74
CA LEU A 168 -0.44 -7.81 -12.38
C LEU A 168 -0.53 -7.41 -13.87
N PRO A 169 -0.61 -8.38 -14.80
CA PRO A 169 -0.73 -8.06 -16.20
C PRO A 169 -2.13 -7.50 -16.51
N PRO A 170 -2.28 -6.70 -17.58
CA PRO A 170 -3.56 -6.08 -17.94
C PRO A 170 -4.70 -7.07 -18.25
N SER A 171 -4.39 -8.36 -18.40
CA SER A 171 -5.37 -9.43 -18.59
C SER A 171 -6.11 -9.81 -17.30
N VAL A 172 -5.56 -9.46 -16.13
CA VAL A 172 -6.22 -9.65 -14.84
C VAL A 172 -7.19 -8.50 -14.63
N ALA A 173 -8.41 -8.80 -14.19
CA ALA A 173 -9.38 -7.76 -13.84
C ALA A 173 -8.81 -6.85 -12.75
N THR A 174 -9.11 -5.56 -12.82
CA THR A 174 -8.69 -4.60 -11.81
C THR A 174 -9.27 -4.97 -10.45
N LEU A 175 -8.46 -4.78 -9.41
CA LEU A 175 -8.86 -5.09 -8.04
C LEU A 175 -9.87 -4.06 -7.54
N SER A 176 -10.86 -4.54 -6.78
CA SER A 176 -11.96 -3.72 -6.29
C SER A 176 -11.62 -3.10 -4.94
N THR A 177 -11.94 -1.81 -4.78
CA THR A 177 -11.81 -1.10 -3.50
C THR A 177 -12.70 -1.73 -2.42
N GLY A 178 -12.18 -1.80 -1.19
CA GLY A 178 -12.85 -2.36 -0.02
C GLY A 178 -12.84 -3.89 0.06
N VAL A 179 -12.05 -4.56 -0.80
CA VAL A 179 -11.92 -6.02 -0.82
C VAL A 179 -10.58 -6.43 -0.20
N GLU A 180 -10.62 -7.40 0.70
CA GLU A 180 -9.43 -8.11 1.17
C GLU A 180 -8.94 -9.04 0.07
N TYR A 181 -7.69 -8.90 -0.34
CA TYR A 181 -6.98 -9.84 -1.19
C TYR A 181 -5.86 -10.52 -0.43
N ARG A 182 -5.39 -11.65 -0.95
CA ARG A 182 -4.17 -12.31 -0.46
C ARG A 182 -3.24 -12.57 -1.61
N TRP A 183 -1.95 -12.48 -1.35
CA TRP A 183 -0.95 -12.87 -2.32
C TRP A 183 0.06 -13.81 -1.68
N GLN A 184 0.54 -14.73 -2.51
CA GLN A 184 1.47 -15.77 -2.13
C GLN A 184 2.68 -15.72 -3.04
N VAL A 185 3.85 -15.96 -2.45
CA VAL A 185 5.06 -16.34 -3.18
C VAL A 185 5.45 -17.72 -2.73
N ILE A 186 5.57 -18.62 -3.70
CA ILE A 186 5.80 -20.04 -3.51
C ILE A 186 7.10 -20.39 -4.22
N ILE A 187 8.04 -21.00 -3.51
CA ILE A 187 9.27 -21.55 -4.08
C ILE A 187 9.09 -23.04 -4.21
N GLU A 188 9.08 -23.54 -5.44
CA GLU A 188 8.93 -24.96 -5.75
C GLU A 188 10.26 -25.69 -5.53
N CYS A 189 10.52 -26.06 -4.28
CA CYS A 189 11.71 -26.80 -3.89
C CYS A 189 11.87 -28.14 -4.63
N ASN A 190 10.75 -28.81 -4.90
CA ASN A 190 10.73 -30.06 -5.64
C ASN A 190 9.37 -30.22 -6.36
N PRO A 191 9.33 -30.15 -7.70
CA PRO A 191 8.10 -30.32 -8.47
C PRO A 191 7.41 -31.67 -8.28
N GLU A 192 8.15 -32.73 -7.92
CA GLU A 192 7.59 -34.05 -7.63
C GLU A 192 6.93 -34.14 -6.25
N TYR A 193 7.28 -33.23 -5.33
CA TYR A 193 6.75 -33.18 -3.96
C TYR A 193 6.30 -31.76 -3.59
N PRO A 194 5.14 -31.30 -4.09
CA PRO A 194 4.64 -29.93 -3.85
C PRO A 194 4.50 -29.55 -2.37
N ALA A 195 4.31 -30.53 -1.48
CA ALA A 195 4.26 -30.31 -0.04
C ALA A 195 5.59 -29.81 0.58
N GLN A 196 6.70 -29.89 -0.16
CA GLN A 196 8.01 -29.35 0.25
C GLN A 196 8.22 -27.89 -0.16
N ALA A 197 7.26 -27.27 -0.86
CA ALA A 197 7.38 -25.89 -1.28
C ALA A 197 7.44 -24.94 -0.08
N MET A 198 8.27 -23.91 -0.20
CA MET A 198 8.29 -22.81 0.75
C MET A 198 7.24 -21.79 0.31
N LEU A 199 6.32 -21.41 1.19
CA LEU A 199 5.23 -20.51 0.88
C LEU A 199 5.13 -19.42 1.95
N GLN A 200 5.07 -18.17 1.51
CA GLN A 200 4.67 -17.04 2.34
C GLN A 200 3.42 -16.39 1.76
N GLU A 201 2.55 -15.92 2.65
CA GLU A 201 1.27 -15.29 2.32
C GLU A 201 1.06 -14.02 3.14
N LEU A 202 0.55 -12.97 2.50
CA LEU A 202 0.08 -11.75 3.15
C LEU A 202 -1.29 -11.35 2.63
N SER A 203 -2.16 -10.91 3.54
CA SER A 203 -3.39 -10.18 3.22
C SER A 203 -3.09 -8.70 2.94
N PHE A 204 -3.89 -8.07 2.08
CA PHE A 204 -3.93 -6.64 1.87
C PHE A 204 -5.32 -6.18 1.45
N GLU A 205 -5.57 -4.88 1.53
CA GLU A 205 -6.83 -4.27 1.10
C GLU A 205 -6.58 -3.16 0.08
N VAL A 206 -7.45 -3.07 -0.93
CA VAL A 206 -7.48 -1.92 -1.83
C VAL A 206 -8.35 -0.84 -1.18
N VAL A 207 -7.77 0.32 -0.88
CA VAL A 207 -8.45 1.43 -0.21
C VAL A 207 -8.62 2.62 -1.16
N PRO A 208 -9.65 3.47 -0.99
CA PRO A 208 -9.75 4.68 -1.78
C PRO A 208 -8.60 5.63 -1.45
N GLY A 209 -8.10 6.35 -2.46
CA GLY A 209 -7.14 7.43 -2.23
C GLY A 209 -7.75 8.56 -1.41
N THR A 210 -6.96 9.18 -0.53
CA THR A 210 -7.39 10.35 0.25
C THR A 210 -7.04 11.66 -0.47
N VAL A 211 -7.71 12.74 -0.08
CA VAL A 211 -7.43 14.09 -0.62
C VAL A 211 -6.02 14.51 -0.20
N GLU A 212 -5.63 14.21 1.03
CA GLU A 212 -4.32 14.52 1.61
C GLU A 212 -3.21 13.79 0.86
N LEU A 213 -3.39 12.50 0.56
CA LEU A 213 -2.44 11.73 -0.24
C LEU A 213 -2.34 12.29 -1.65
N SER A 214 -3.47 12.64 -2.27
CA SER A 214 -3.49 13.24 -3.61
C SER A 214 -2.73 14.57 -3.66
N GLN A 215 -2.88 15.41 -2.63
CA GLN A 215 -2.15 16.67 -2.51
C GLN A 215 -0.64 16.45 -2.30
N ALA A 216 -0.25 15.53 -1.42
CA ALA A 216 1.15 15.17 -1.20
C ALA A 216 1.81 14.65 -2.49
N LEU A 217 1.11 13.80 -3.23
CA LEU A 217 1.58 13.26 -4.51
C LEU A 217 1.66 14.31 -5.63
N ALA A 218 0.84 15.37 -5.58
CA ALA A 218 0.91 16.45 -6.57
C ALA A 218 2.23 17.23 -6.49
N THR A 219 2.86 17.27 -5.31
CA THR A 219 4.16 17.93 -5.09
C THR A 219 5.35 16.97 -5.13
N ALA A 220 5.12 15.65 -5.06
CA ALA A 220 6.16 14.63 -5.06
C ALA A 220 6.66 14.34 -6.49
N THR A 221 7.86 14.81 -6.79
CA THR A 221 8.49 14.75 -8.12
C THR A 221 9.45 13.58 -8.30
N THR A 222 10.00 13.05 -7.20
CA THR A 222 10.95 11.93 -7.21
C THR A 222 10.33 10.63 -6.71
N ALA A 223 10.96 9.49 -7.02
CA ALA A 223 10.53 8.19 -6.49
C ALA A 223 10.59 8.15 -4.95
N THR A 224 11.63 8.75 -4.36
CA THR A 224 11.78 8.89 -2.90
C THR A 224 10.65 9.72 -2.29
N GLU A 225 10.35 10.91 -2.82
CA GLU A 225 9.26 11.76 -2.32
C GLU A 225 7.91 11.03 -2.40
N ARG A 226 7.66 10.31 -3.51
CA ARG A 226 6.43 9.54 -3.69
C ARG A 226 6.35 8.35 -2.74
N ALA A 227 7.46 7.63 -2.53
CA ALA A 227 7.56 6.52 -1.58
C ALA A 227 7.20 7.00 -0.17
N VAL A 228 7.78 8.12 0.26
CA VAL A 228 7.52 8.73 1.57
C VAL A 228 6.06 9.19 1.67
N ALA A 229 5.50 9.83 0.63
CA ALA A 229 4.10 10.25 0.64
C ALA A 229 3.13 9.08 0.83
N TYR A 230 3.31 7.99 0.09
CA TYR A 230 2.51 6.77 0.27
C TYR A 230 2.74 6.12 1.63
N GLY A 231 4.00 6.02 2.07
CA GLY A 231 4.35 5.38 3.33
C GLY A 231 3.80 6.12 4.55
N GLN A 232 3.83 7.45 4.52
CA GLN A 232 3.23 8.31 5.55
C GLN A 232 1.69 8.21 5.59
N ALA A 233 1.07 7.90 4.45
CA ALA A 233 -0.37 7.63 4.35
C ALA A 233 -0.75 6.17 4.70
N GLY A 234 0.21 5.32 5.08
CA GLY A 234 -0.02 3.91 5.39
C GLY A 234 -0.31 3.03 4.17
N VAL A 235 -0.01 3.50 2.97
CA VAL A 235 -0.23 2.79 1.71
C VAL A 235 1.05 2.02 1.32
N TRP A 236 1.30 0.93 2.05
CA TRP A 236 2.55 0.16 1.98
C TRP A 236 2.95 -0.25 0.56
N TYR A 237 2.04 -0.87 -0.19
CA TYR A 237 2.39 -1.49 -1.49
C TYR A 237 2.75 -0.43 -2.53
N ASP A 238 2.05 0.71 -2.55
CA ASP A 238 2.35 1.82 -3.43
C ASP A 238 3.69 2.49 -3.05
N ALA A 239 4.01 2.54 -1.76
CA ALA A 239 5.26 3.11 -1.25
C ALA A 239 6.49 2.30 -1.66
N ILE A 240 6.52 1.00 -1.30
CA ILE A 240 7.67 0.14 -1.58
C ILE A 240 7.87 -0.05 -3.09
N ALA A 241 6.80 -0.04 -3.88
CA ALA A 241 6.87 -0.14 -5.33
C ALA A 241 7.67 1.00 -5.99
N GLN A 242 7.70 2.20 -5.41
CA GLN A 242 8.47 3.32 -5.98
C GLN A 242 9.99 3.07 -5.91
N VAL A 243 10.45 2.37 -4.88
CA VAL A 243 11.88 2.22 -4.56
C VAL A 243 12.34 0.76 -4.55
N ALA A 244 11.49 -0.18 -4.98
CA ALA A 244 11.80 -1.61 -4.97
C ALA A 244 13.10 -1.94 -5.72
N GLN A 245 13.26 -1.36 -6.92
CA GLN A 245 14.41 -1.54 -7.80
C GLN A 245 15.41 -0.37 -7.69
N ALA A 246 15.48 0.30 -6.54
CA ALA A 246 16.36 1.45 -6.33
C ALA A 246 17.82 1.16 -6.64
N THR A 247 18.41 2.00 -7.50
CA THR A 247 19.84 1.96 -7.84
C THR A 247 20.60 3.21 -7.36
N SER A 248 19.89 4.29 -7.05
CA SER A 248 20.47 5.51 -6.50
C SER A 248 20.56 5.45 -4.98
N LEU A 249 21.54 6.15 -4.39
CA LEU A 249 21.74 6.19 -2.93
C LEU A 249 20.46 6.60 -2.19
N GLY A 250 19.83 7.71 -2.58
CA GLY A 250 18.63 8.22 -1.90
C GLY A 250 17.44 7.26 -1.98
N GLU A 251 17.21 6.59 -3.11
CA GLU A 251 16.14 5.59 -3.23
C GLU A 251 16.45 4.33 -2.39
N GLN A 252 17.73 3.92 -2.30
CA GLN A 252 18.16 2.79 -1.47
C GLN A 252 17.99 3.09 0.03
N GLU A 253 18.37 4.29 0.47
CA GLU A 253 18.12 4.78 1.83
C GLU A 253 16.62 4.78 2.14
N THR A 254 15.80 5.25 1.19
CA THR A 254 14.34 5.27 1.32
C THR A 254 13.77 3.87 1.47
N ARG A 255 14.22 2.91 0.64
CA ARG A 255 13.81 1.50 0.74
C ARG A 255 14.19 0.91 2.10
N SER A 256 15.42 1.14 2.55
CA SER A 256 15.90 0.70 3.86
C SER A 256 15.10 1.30 5.01
N GLY A 257 14.75 2.58 4.91
CA GLY A 257 13.89 3.27 5.87
C GLY A 257 12.48 2.68 5.95
N LEU A 258 11.83 2.46 4.80
CA LEU A 258 10.51 1.81 4.73
C LEU A 258 10.53 0.41 5.36
N LEU A 259 11.52 -0.41 5.03
CA LEU A 259 11.65 -1.76 5.56
C LEU A 259 11.96 -1.78 7.07
N THR A 260 12.76 -0.84 7.54
CA THR A 260 13.05 -0.68 8.97
C THR A 260 11.79 -0.32 9.75
N ASP A 261 11.02 0.66 9.27
CA ASP A 261 9.76 1.05 9.90
C ASP A 261 8.72 -0.07 9.85
N LEU A 262 8.64 -0.80 8.73
CA LEU A 262 7.83 -2.01 8.65
C LEU A 262 8.21 -2.99 9.75
N ALA A 263 9.50 -3.33 9.88
CA ALA A 263 9.99 -4.27 10.88
C ALA A 263 9.65 -3.81 12.31
N MET A 264 9.76 -2.51 12.59
CA MET A 264 9.40 -1.93 13.90
C MET A 264 7.89 -1.94 14.16
N SER A 265 7.07 -1.91 13.11
CA SER A 265 5.60 -1.97 13.24
C SER A 265 5.04 -3.38 13.47
N LEU A 266 5.82 -4.43 13.18
CA LEU A 266 5.35 -5.80 13.32
C LEU A 266 5.10 -6.16 14.79
N PRO A 267 4.09 -7.00 15.09
CA PRO A 267 3.76 -7.36 16.45
C PRO A 267 4.83 -8.31 17.06
N PRO A 268 4.93 -8.43 18.39
CA PRO A 268 5.99 -9.20 19.07
C PRO A 268 6.11 -10.66 18.59
N GLU A 269 5.00 -11.32 18.29
CA GLU A 269 4.99 -12.69 17.78
C GLU A 269 5.66 -12.87 16.40
N SER A 270 5.93 -11.77 15.69
CA SER A 270 6.60 -11.74 14.39
C SER A 270 8.11 -11.50 14.49
N ASP A 271 8.73 -11.84 15.63
CA ASP A 271 10.17 -11.65 15.89
C ASP A 271 11.09 -12.17 14.78
N GLN A 272 10.82 -13.37 14.24
CA GLN A 272 11.64 -13.93 13.17
C GLN A 272 11.56 -13.09 11.89
N ILE A 273 10.36 -12.72 11.45
CA ILE A 273 10.16 -11.89 10.25
C ILE A 273 10.81 -10.52 10.45
N ARG A 274 10.70 -9.94 11.65
CA ARG A 274 11.39 -8.69 11.99
C ARG A 274 12.89 -8.81 11.80
N GLN A 275 13.50 -9.86 12.32
CA GLN A 275 14.94 -10.11 12.17
C GLN A 275 15.30 -10.32 10.69
N ASP A 276 14.54 -11.14 9.96
CA ASP A 276 14.75 -11.41 8.54
C ASP A 276 14.75 -10.11 7.72
N ILE A 277 13.80 -9.19 7.98
CA ILE A 277 13.75 -7.88 7.31
C ILE A 277 14.97 -7.02 7.66
N LEU A 278 15.35 -6.94 8.94
CA LEU A 278 16.49 -6.12 9.36
C LEU A 278 17.82 -6.66 8.82
N GLU A 279 17.97 -7.98 8.69
CA GLU A 279 19.13 -8.59 8.03
C GLU A 279 19.18 -8.21 6.54
N ILE A 280 18.03 -8.23 5.85
CA ILE A 280 17.94 -7.79 4.45
C ILE A 280 18.32 -6.30 4.33
N VAL A 281 17.82 -5.45 5.22
CA VAL A 281 18.20 -4.02 5.26
C VAL A 281 19.70 -3.87 5.45
N ALA A 282 20.31 -4.58 6.41
CA ALA A 282 21.75 -4.52 6.65
C ALA A 282 22.58 -5.02 5.46
N ALA A 283 22.10 -6.06 4.76
CA ALA A 283 22.78 -6.64 3.60
C ALA A 283 22.63 -5.81 2.31
N THR A 284 21.61 -4.95 2.24
CA THR A 284 21.27 -4.15 1.05
C THR A 284 21.37 -2.65 1.29
N ALA A 285 21.94 -2.26 2.44
CA ALA A 285 22.27 -0.89 2.76
C ALA A 285 23.33 -0.37 1.75
N PRO A 286 23.25 0.92 1.39
CA PRO A 286 24.18 1.54 0.45
C PRO A 286 25.63 1.63 0.96
#